data_AF-A0A961YJX7-F1
#
_entry.id   AF-A0A961YJX7-F1
#
_cell.length_a   1.000
_cell.length_b   1.000
_cell.length_c   1.000
_cell.angle_alpha   90.00
_cell.angle_beta   90.00
_cell.angle_gamma   90.00
#
_symmetry.space_group_name_H-M   'P 1'
#
loop_
_entity.id
_entity.type
_entity.pdbx_description
1 polymer ?
#
loop_
_entity_poly.entity_id
_entity_poly.type
_entity_poly.pdbx_seq_one_letter_code
_entity_poly.pdbx_strand_id
1 'polypeptide(L)'
;MLAAIDALEAGLTPVLAEGLTIIRDNPGRTPQQWSIRDAGGAIVVSFGLIDRTFFWTWDEGVSNHYTKVGETMTRVITDELRRFGHLK
;
A
#
# COMPACT_ATOMS: atom_id res chain seq x y z
N MET A 1 14.38 0.39 4.72
CA MET A 1 13.12 -0.38 4.56
C MET A 1 11.91 0.54 4.63
N LEU A 2 11.75 1.33 5.70
CA LEU A 2 10.67 2.34 5.78
C LEU A 2 10.69 3.32 4.60
N ALA A 3 11.88 3.81 4.22
CA ALA A 3 12.07 4.66 3.04
C ALA A 3 11.54 4.05 1.72
N ALA A 4 11.45 2.71 1.61
CA ALA A 4 10.87 2.08 0.42
C ALA A 4 9.34 2.19 0.41
N ILE A 5 8.70 2.22 1.59
CA ILE A 5 7.27 2.47 1.72
C ILE A 5 6.96 3.95 1.50
N ASP A 6 7.77 4.84 2.08
CA ASP A 6 7.63 6.28 1.83
C ASP A 6 7.80 6.59 0.32
N ALA A 7 8.75 5.94 -0.35
CA ALA A 7 8.93 6.05 -1.79
C ALA A 7 7.75 5.49 -2.59
N LEU A 8 7.14 4.38 -2.13
CA LEU A 8 5.92 3.84 -2.74
C LEU A 8 4.74 4.81 -2.59
N GLU A 9 4.50 5.34 -1.40
CA GLU A 9 3.48 6.36 -1.13
C GLU A 9 3.67 7.57 -2.05
N ALA A 10 4.89 8.13 -2.09
CA ALA A 10 5.23 9.28 -2.92
C ALA A 10 5.05 8.99 -4.42
N GLY A 11 5.38 7.76 -4.87
CA GLY A 11 5.23 7.34 -6.25
C GLY A 11 3.78 7.11 -6.67
N LEU A 12 2.93 6.61 -5.77
CA LEU A 12 1.52 6.32 -6.04
C LEU A 12 0.64 7.58 -5.96
N THR A 13 0.87 8.46 -4.98
CA THR A 13 0.06 9.67 -4.74
C THR A 13 -0.28 10.48 -6.01
N PRO A 14 0.69 10.83 -6.89
CA PRO A 14 0.39 11.63 -8.07
C PRO A 14 -0.36 10.87 -9.16
N VAL A 15 -0.42 9.54 -9.13
CA VAL A 15 -0.99 8.68 -10.18
C VAL A 15 -2.20 7.88 -9.71
N LEU A 16 -2.68 8.08 -8.49
CA LEU A 16 -3.93 7.46 -8.04
C LEU A 16 -5.13 7.98 -8.83
N ALA A 17 -6.07 7.06 -9.10
CA ALA A 17 -7.37 7.40 -9.65
C ALA A 17 -8.15 8.34 -8.72
N GLU A 18 -9.06 9.11 -9.30
CA GLU A 18 -9.92 10.02 -8.53
C GLU A 18 -10.73 9.26 -7.48
N GLY A 19 -10.87 9.86 -6.29
CA GLY A 19 -11.58 9.25 -5.17
C GLY A 19 -10.74 8.25 -4.35
N LEU A 20 -9.51 7.95 -4.75
CA LEU A 20 -8.59 7.14 -3.95
C LEU A 20 -7.62 8.02 -3.14
N THR A 21 -7.35 7.63 -1.90
CA THR A 21 -6.40 8.34 -1.02
C THR A 21 -5.52 7.36 -0.25
N ILE A 22 -4.24 7.73 -0.09
CA ILE A 22 -3.31 7.00 0.80
C ILE A 22 -3.42 7.58 2.20
N ILE A 23 -3.56 6.72 3.20
CA ILE A 23 -3.64 7.07 4.62
C ILE A 23 -2.54 6.33 5.36
N ARG A 24 -1.79 7.03 6.20
CA ARG A 24 -0.87 6.40 7.16
C ARG A 24 -1.64 6.06 8.44
N ASP A 25 -2.04 4.81 8.59
CA ASP A 25 -2.95 4.36 9.65
C ASP A 25 -2.30 4.36 11.04
N ASN A 26 -1.03 3.96 11.14
CA ASN A 26 -0.32 3.78 12.41
C ASN A 26 0.97 4.61 12.47
N PRO A 27 0.89 5.96 12.39
CA PRO A 27 2.09 6.80 12.42
C PRO A 27 2.83 6.59 13.74
N GLY A 28 4.10 6.18 13.67
CA GLY A 28 4.96 6.01 14.85
C GLY A 28 4.70 4.74 15.69
N ARG A 29 3.80 3.84 15.26
CA ARG A 29 3.55 2.55 15.94
C ARG A 29 3.89 1.37 15.03
N THR A 30 4.17 0.22 15.63
CA THR A 30 4.37 -1.04 14.90
C THR A 30 3.04 -1.80 14.83
N PRO A 31 2.64 -2.32 13.66
CA PRO A 31 3.30 -2.12 12.37
C PRO A 31 3.10 -0.72 11.82
N GLN A 32 4.14 -0.20 11.17
CA GLN A 32 4.02 1.00 10.35
C GLN A 32 3.19 0.59 9.13
N GLN A 33 2.01 1.18 8.98
CA GLN A 33 1.01 0.78 8.00
C GLN A 33 0.46 1.99 7.25
N TRP A 34 0.22 1.77 5.97
CA TRP A 34 -0.53 2.63 5.06
C TRP A 34 -1.71 1.84 4.49
N SER A 35 -2.78 2.54 4.13
CA SER A 35 -3.88 2.00 3.36
C SER A 35 -4.22 2.93 2.20
N ILE A 36 -4.67 2.36 1.09
CA ILE A 36 -5.36 3.10 0.04
C ILE A 36 -6.84 2.87 0.23
N ARG A 37 -7.60 3.95 0.32
CA ARG A 37 -9.04 3.90 0.54
C ARG A 37 -9.80 4.63 -0.54
N ASP A 38 -10.99 4.15 -0.84
CA ASP A 38 -11.93 4.84 -1.71
C ASP A 38 -12.68 5.96 -0.98
N ALA A 39 -13.53 6.69 -1.70
CA ALA A 39 -14.34 7.78 -1.15
C ALA A 39 -15.34 7.31 -0.08
N GLY A 40 -15.70 6.03 -0.07
CA GLY A 40 -16.54 5.41 0.95
C GLY A 40 -15.76 4.95 2.20
N GLY A 41 -14.43 5.05 2.16
CA GLY A 41 -13.53 4.60 3.22
C GLY A 41 -13.21 3.10 3.18
N ALA A 42 -13.63 2.38 2.15
CA ALA A 42 -13.29 0.97 1.97
C ALA A 42 -11.81 0.83 1.62
N ILE A 43 -11.15 -0.18 2.19
CA ILE A 43 -9.72 -0.43 1.98
C ILE A 43 -9.55 -1.19 0.67
N VAL A 44 -8.90 -0.56 -0.30
CA VAL A 44 -8.46 -1.20 -1.55
C VAL A 44 -7.22 -2.05 -1.28
N VAL A 45 -6.25 -1.49 -0.57
CA VAL A 45 -5.02 -2.19 -0.17
C VAL A 45 -4.53 -1.64 1.15
N SER A 46 -3.99 -2.51 2.00
CA SER A 46 -3.13 -2.08 3.11
C SER A 46 -1.73 -2.60 2.88
N PHE A 47 -0.71 -1.81 3.21
CA PHE A 47 0.68 -2.22 3.06
C PHE A 47 1.54 -1.57 4.13
N GLY A 48 2.67 -2.20 4.44
CA GLY A 48 3.50 -1.69 5.52
C GLY A 48 4.71 -2.55 5.83
N LEU A 49 5.25 -2.32 7.02
CA LEU A 49 6.42 -3.01 7.54
C LEU A 49 6.12 -3.59 8.94
N ILE A 50 6.35 -4.88 9.08
CA ILE A 50 6.44 -5.57 10.38
C ILE A 50 7.90 -6.00 10.54
N ASP A 51 8.59 -5.44 11.55
CA ASP A 51 10.02 -5.60 11.79
C ASP A 51 10.91 -5.29 10.56
N ARG A 52 11.23 -6.32 9.77
CA ARG A 52 12.01 -6.27 8.54
C ARG A 52 11.31 -7.02 7.41
N THR A 53 9.99 -7.11 7.44
CA THR A 53 9.16 -7.80 6.45
C THR A 53 8.13 -6.82 5.92
N PHE A 54 8.17 -6.58 4.62
CA PHE A 54 7.09 -5.87 3.96
C PHE A 54 5.86 -6.76 3.92
N PHE A 55 4.69 -6.19 4.17
CA PHE A 55 3.43 -6.87 4.02
C PHE A 55 2.49 -6.03 3.16
N TRP A 56 1.55 -6.70 2.51
CA TRP A 56 0.39 -6.04 1.95
C TRP A 56 -0.80 -6.98 1.94
N THR A 57 -1.99 -6.39 1.95
CA THR A 57 -3.26 -7.09 1.98
C THR A 57 -4.25 -6.48 1.00
N TRP A 58 -4.99 -7.36 0.34
CA TRP A 58 -6.14 -7.01 -0.49
C TRP A 58 -7.42 -7.52 0.19
N ASP A 59 -8.58 -7.15 -0.35
CA ASP A 59 -9.88 -7.68 0.06
C ASP A 59 -10.09 -7.59 1.58
N GLU A 60 -9.91 -6.39 2.14
CA GLU A 60 -10.08 -6.12 3.58
C GLU A 60 -9.21 -6.99 4.52
N GLY A 61 -8.08 -7.52 4.03
CA GLY A 61 -7.17 -8.33 4.86
C GLY A 61 -7.25 -9.83 4.64
N VAL A 62 -8.06 -10.31 3.68
CA VAL A 62 -8.18 -11.75 3.39
C VAL A 62 -6.95 -12.27 2.66
N SER A 63 -6.46 -11.56 1.65
CA SER A 63 -5.27 -11.96 0.88
C SER A 63 -4.01 -11.32 1.47
N ASN A 64 -3.25 -12.07 2.25
CA ASN A 64 -2.05 -11.59 2.94
C ASN A 64 -0.76 -12.02 2.22
N HIS A 65 0.13 -11.07 1.97
CA HIS A 65 1.39 -11.33 1.28
C HIS A 65 2.56 -10.69 2.01
N TYR A 66 3.75 -11.29 1.85
CA TYR A 66 4.95 -10.87 2.57
C TYR A 66 6.19 -10.95 1.67
N THR A 67 7.13 -10.05 1.86
CA THR A 67 8.45 -10.12 1.23
C THR A 67 9.52 -9.42 2.06
N LYS A 68 10.79 -9.79 1.85
CA LYS A 68 11.95 -9.05 2.36
C LYS A 68 12.48 -8.00 1.38
N VAL A 69 11.98 -8.02 0.14
CA VAL A 69 12.49 -7.20 -0.97
C VAL A 69 11.51 -6.08 -1.29
N GLY A 70 11.91 -4.83 -1.05
CA GLY A 70 11.05 -3.66 -1.23
C GLY A 70 10.58 -3.50 -2.68
N GLU A 71 11.46 -3.73 -3.65
CA GLU A 71 11.14 -3.68 -5.08
C GLU A 71 10.02 -4.66 -5.47
N THR A 72 9.99 -5.85 -4.86
CA THR A 72 8.93 -6.84 -5.11
C THR A 72 7.58 -6.31 -4.63
N MET A 73 7.51 -5.74 -3.42
CA MET A 73 6.28 -5.12 -2.90
C MET A 73 5.83 -3.97 -3.81
N THR A 74 6.74 -3.04 -4.12
CA THR A 74 6.46 -1.89 -4.99
C THR A 74 5.88 -2.35 -6.32
N ARG A 75 6.57 -3.26 -7.02
CA ARG A 75 6.12 -3.76 -8.32
C ARG A 75 4.75 -4.41 -8.23
N VAL A 76 4.53 -5.32 -7.28
CA VAL A 76 3.25 -6.06 -7.17
C VAL A 76 2.10 -5.11 -6.85
N ILE A 77 2.25 -4.21 -5.88
CA ILE A 77 1.19 -3.26 -5.53
C ILE A 77 0.89 -2.34 -6.71
N THR A 78 1.90 -1.75 -7.35
CA THR A 78 1.70 -0.86 -8.49
C THR A 78 1.06 -1.58 -9.67
N ASP A 79 1.49 -2.80 -9.98
CA ASP A 79 0.94 -3.56 -11.12
C ASP A 79 -0.53 -3.98 -10.87
N GLU A 80 -0.88 -4.40 -9.66
CA GLU A 80 -2.27 -4.73 -9.32
C GLU A 80 -3.17 -3.48 -9.31
N LEU A 81 -2.72 -2.38 -8.71
CA LEU A 81 -3.47 -1.11 -8.78
C LEU A 81 -3.70 -0.67 -10.23
N ARG A 82 -2.69 -0.82 -11.10
CA ARG A 82 -2.85 -0.54 -12.55
C ARG A 82 -3.85 -1.49 -13.19
N ARG A 83 -3.75 -2.79 -12.92
CA ARG A 83 -4.60 -3.84 -13.49
C ARG A 83 -6.08 -3.61 -13.17
N PHE A 84 -6.39 -3.14 -11.98
CA PHE A 84 -7.76 -2.85 -11.54
C PHE A 84 -8.23 -1.42 -11.82
N GLY A 85 -7.43 -0.61 -12.52
CA GLY A 85 -7.81 0.77 -12.90
C GLY A 85 -7.79 1.76 -11.74
N HIS A 86 -7.05 1.45 -10.68
CA HIS A 86 -6.85 2.34 -9.52
C HIS A 86 -5.74 3.39 -9.73
N LEU A 87 -5.04 3.34 -10.86
CA LEU A 87 -4.10 4.36 -11.29
C LEU A 87 -4.63 5.06 -12.55
N LYS A 88 -4.38 6.38 -12.66
CA LYS A 88 -4.75 7.22 -13.81
C LYS A 88 -3.68 7.24 -14.91
#